data_AF-A0A3B5R0V6-F1
#
_entry.id   AF-A0A3B5R0V6-F1
#
_cell.length_a   1.000
_cell.length_b   1.000
_cell.length_c   1.000
_cell.angle_alpha   90.00
_cell.angle_beta   90.00
_cell.angle_gamma   90.00
#
_symmetry.space_group_name_H-M   'P 1'
#
loop_
_entity.id
_entity.type
_entity.pdbx_description
1 polymer ?
#
loop_
_entity_poly.entity_id
_entity_poly.type
_entity_poly.pdbx_seq_one_letter_code
_entity_poly.pdbx_strand_id
1 'polypeptide(L)'
;MLPAVTMETEASHMLEAALEQMDDIIAGSRAAAMEFSSTVYDLGSPVSAGPLQVVQLAEELKLALEVQPNQEERDNLRAQLPLETAQALIDWLQTGSVSLCTPANNETYQERLLRLEGDKESLVLQVSVLTDQVEAQGEKIRDLETSLEEHRQKLASTEEMLQQELRSRTSLETQKLDLMDEVSYLKLKLVTMEETRTNTNPQDAANAKNNKAEALHKEMGFLSTAYVTFLFDLNAKQVVMLCVAQ
;
A
#
# COMPACT_ATOMS: atom_id res chain seq x y z
N MET A 1 24.67 20.64 14.99
CA MET A 1 23.38 19.96 14.81
C MET A 1 23.62 18.66 14.05
N LEU A 2 23.79 17.53 14.74
CA LEU A 2 23.86 16.20 14.12
C LEU A 2 23.22 15.12 15.03
N PRO A 3 21.90 15.15 15.31
CA PRO A 3 21.23 14.02 15.99
C PRO A 3 20.38 13.13 15.06
N ALA A 4 20.18 13.52 13.79
CA ALA A 4 19.29 12.77 12.88
C ALA A 4 19.96 11.54 12.24
N VAL A 5 21.26 11.62 11.95
CA VAL A 5 21.99 10.54 11.25
C VAL A 5 22.16 9.29 12.13
N THR A 6 22.26 9.47 13.45
CA THR A 6 22.42 8.35 14.41
C THR A 6 21.13 7.56 14.60
N MET A 7 19.96 8.20 14.50
CA MET A 7 18.66 7.51 14.66
C MET A 7 18.29 6.70 13.41
N GLU A 8 18.64 7.15 12.21
CA GLU A 8 18.43 6.36 10.98
C GLU A 8 19.32 5.11 10.95
N THR A 9 20.55 5.19 11.46
CA THR A 9 21.44 4.01 11.54
C THR A 9 20.97 3.00 12.59
N GLU A 10 20.44 3.47 13.73
CA GLU A 10 19.92 2.59 14.78
C GLU A 10 18.65 1.86 14.33
N ALA A 11 17.75 2.55 13.61
CA ALA A 11 16.58 1.92 12.99
C ALA A 11 16.97 0.91 11.89
N SER A 12 17.97 1.22 11.06
CA SER A 12 18.48 0.30 10.03
C SER A 12 19.11 -0.95 10.64
N HIS A 13 19.89 -0.79 11.73
CA HIS A 13 20.52 -1.91 12.43
C HIS A 13 19.49 -2.80 13.15
N MET A 14 18.42 -2.21 13.68
CA MET A 14 17.32 -2.99 14.28
C MET A 14 16.56 -3.81 13.23
N LEU A 15 16.36 -3.25 12.02
CA LEU A 15 15.74 -3.99 10.91
C LEU A 15 16.63 -5.13 10.42
N GLU A 16 17.93 -4.89 10.28
CA GLU A 16 18.92 -5.90 9.89
C GLU A 16 18.98 -7.07 10.88
N ALA A 17 19.03 -6.78 12.19
CA ALA A 17 19.01 -7.81 13.23
C ALA A 17 17.67 -8.58 13.27
N ALA A 18 16.54 -7.92 12.98
CA ALA A 18 15.25 -8.58 12.91
C ALA A 18 15.14 -9.53 11.70
N LEU A 19 15.72 -9.15 10.55
CA LEU A 19 15.76 -9.99 9.36
C LEU A 19 16.68 -11.20 9.55
N GLU A 20 17.84 -11.02 10.19
CA GLU A 20 18.75 -12.14 10.53
C GLU A 20 18.06 -13.15 11.49
N GLN A 21 17.27 -12.66 12.45
CA GLN A 21 16.50 -13.52 13.34
C GLN A 21 15.39 -14.30 12.61
N MET A 22 14.77 -13.72 11.57
CA MET A 22 13.79 -14.44 10.74
C MET A 22 14.47 -15.52 9.90
N ASP A 23 15.68 -15.27 9.40
CA ASP A 23 16.47 -16.26 8.65
C ASP A 23 16.92 -17.42 9.53
N ASP A 24 17.33 -17.17 10.78
CA ASP A 24 17.64 -18.24 11.75
C ASP A 24 16.42 -19.11 12.08
N ILE A 25 15.23 -18.50 12.18
CA ILE A 25 13.97 -19.24 12.38
C ILE A 25 13.63 -20.05 11.14
N ILE A 26 13.80 -19.52 9.92
CA ILE A 26 13.52 -20.24 8.67
C ILE A 26 14.55 -21.37 8.45
N ALA A 27 15.82 -21.14 8.76
CA ALA A 27 16.88 -22.15 8.68
C ALA A 27 16.68 -23.27 9.71
N GLY A 28 16.35 -22.92 10.96
CA GLY A 28 15.97 -23.87 12.00
C GLY A 28 14.69 -24.64 11.66
N SER A 29 13.72 -23.98 11.04
CA SER A 29 12.48 -24.59 10.56
C SER A 29 12.70 -25.49 9.35
N ARG A 30 13.70 -25.22 8.49
CA ARG A 30 14.07 -26.08 7.36
C ARG A 30 14.80 -27.34 7.85
N ALA A 31 15.59 -27.25 8.92
CA ALA A 31 16.17 -28.41 9.59
C ALA A 31 15.09 -29.27 10.28
N ALA A 32 14.17 -28.65 11.02
CA ALA A 32 13.04 -29.35 11.65
C ALA A 32 12.04 -29.92 10.62
N ALA A 33 11.82 -29.21 9.51
CA ALA A 33 11.03 -29.72 8.39
C ALA A 33 11.76 -30.84 7.65
N MET A 34 13.10 -30.87 7.61
CA MET A 34 13.85 -31.99 7.04
C MET A 34 13.77 -33.25 7.91
N GLU A 35 13.56 -33.12 9.24
CA GLU A 35 13.25 -34.25 10.13
C GLU A 35 11.81 -34.78 9.97
N PHE A 36 10.87 -33.97 9.43
CA PHE A 36 9.48 -34.39 9.17
C PHE A 36 9.17 -34.65 7.67
N SER A 37 10.01 -34.16 6.75
CA SER A 37 9.82 -34.23 5.28
C SER A 37 10.72 -35.25 4.60
N SER A 38 11.41 -36.12 5.34
CA SER A 38 12.15 -37.25 4.77
C SER A 38 11.22 -38.39 4.32
N THR A 39 10.24 -38.08 3.46
CA THR A 39 9.38 -39.05 2.75
C THR A 39 9.47 -38.89 1.23
N VAL A 40 10.53 -38.25 0.74
CA VAL A 40 10.79 -38.04 -0.68
C VAL A 40 12.16 -38.62 -1.01
N TYR A 41 12.13 -39.93 -1.27
CA TYR A 41 13.08 -40.69 -2.11
C TYR A 41 14.57 -40.62 -1.72
N ASP A 42 15.02 -41.51 -0.85
CA ASP A 42 16.39 -42.05 -0.99
C ASP A 42 16.46 -43.53 -0.61
N LEU A 43 16.74 -44.34 -1.62
CA LEU A 43 16.95 -45.78 -1.55
C LEU A 43 18.37 -46.03 -1.03
N GLY A 44 18.57 -46.10 0.29
CA GLY A 44 19.84 -46.60 0.80
C GLY A 44 20.24 -46.20 2.22
N SER A 45 19.47 -46.58 3.25
CA SER A 45 20.08 -46.79 4.58
C SER A 45 19.18 -47.64 5.50
N PRO A 46 19.69 -48.72 6.14
CA PRO A 46 18.88 -49.68 6.87
C PRO A 46 18.88 -49.34 8.36
N VAL A 47 18.41 -48.17 8.79
CA VAL A 47 18.27 -47.91 10.24
C VAL A 47 17.01 -47.08 10.51
N SER A 48 16.10 -47.71 11.27
CA SER A 48 14.88 -47.14 11.86
C SER A 48 13.68 -46.95 10.94
N ALA A 49 13.24 -48.03 10.32
CA ALA A 49 11.93 -48.13 9.71
C ALA A 49 11.00 -48.93 10.63
N GLY A 50 10.08 -48.23 11.27
CA GLY A 50 9.14 -48.77 12.25
C GLY A 50 8.04 -49.66 11.65
N PRO A 51 6.94 -49.91 12.42
CA PRO A 51 5.84 -50.80 12.04
C PRO A 51 5.26 -50.56 10.63
N LEU A 52 5.32 -49.33 10.13
CA LEU A 52 4.85 -48.93 8.80
C LEU A 52 5.59 -49.63 7.65
N GLN A 53 6.88 -49.93 7.78
CA GLN A 53 7.64 -50.62 6.72
C GLN A 53 7.22 -52.09 6.62
N VAL A 54 6.87 -52.73 7.73
CA VAL A 54 6.36 -54.11 7.74
C VAL A 54 5.00 -54.18 7.03
N VAL A 55 4.14 -53.17 7.23
CA VAL A 55 2.84 -53.09 6.53
C VAL A 55 3.03 -52.87 5.03
N GLN A 56 3.91 -51.95 4.64
CA GLN A 56 4.18 -51.66 3.24
C GLN A 56 4.79 -52.87 2.51
N LEU A 57 5.76 -53.56 3.13
CA LEU A 57 6.35 -54.78 2.57
C LEU A 57 5.35 -55.94 2.48
N ALA A 58 4.41 -56.05 3.43
CA ALA A 58 3.33 -57.03 3.37
C ALA A 58 2.33 -56.73 2.24
N GLU A 59 2.06 -55.45 1.96
CA GLU A 59 1.22 -55.01 0.84
C GLU A 59 1.91 -55.25 -0.52
N GLU A 60 3.21 -54.96 -0.62
CA GLU A 60 4.01 -55.29 -1.80
C GLU A 60 4.05 -56.80 -2.06
N LEU A 61 4.22 -57.63 -1.03
CA LEU A 61 4.15 -59.09 -1.13
C LEU A 61 2.77 -59.57 -1.62
N LYS A 62 1.69 -58.98 -1.10
CA LYS A 62 0.31 -59.27 -1.55
C LYS A 62 0.14 -58.94 -3.02
N LEU A 63 0.54 -57.74 -3.45
CA LEU A 63 0.44 -57.29 -4.84
C LEU A 63 1.27 -58.16 -5.78
N ALA A 64 2.51 -58.49 -5.40
CA ALA A 64 3.38 -59.37 -6.18
C ALA A 64 2.77 -60.77 -6.37
N LEU A 65 2.09 -61.30 -5.35
CA LEU A 65 1.36 -62.56 -5.48
C LEU A 65 0.11 -62.40 -6.36
N GLU A 66 -0.68 -61.33 -6.18
CA GLU A 66 -1.91 -61.03 -6.94
C GLU A 66 -1.71 -60.81 -8.44
N VAL A 67 -0.60 -60.19 -8.84
CA VAL A 67 -0.27 -59.89 -10.24
C VAL A 67 0.03 -61.15 -11.05
N GLN A 68 0.38 -62.27 -10.41
CA GLN A 68 0.75 -63.49 -11.13
C GLN A 68 -0.50 -64.29 -11.60
N PRO A 69 -0.70 -64.51 -12.91
CA PRO A 69 -1.89 -65.16 -13.45
C PRO A 69 -1.86 -66.69 -13.37
N ASN A 70 -0.67 -67.30 -13.28
CA ASN A 70 -0.48 -68.75 -13.24
C ASN A 70 -0.46 -69.27 -11.79
N GLN A 71 -1.35 -70.22 -11.49
CA GLN A 71 -1.48 -70.81 -10.15
C GLN A 71 -0.20 -71.51 -9.67
N GLU A 72 0.50 -72.21 -10.58
CA GLU A 72 1.76 -72.91 -10.25
C GLU A 72 2.88 -71.93 -9.88
N GLU A 73 2.94 -70.76 -10.50
CA GLU A 73 3.96 -69.73 -10.18
C GLU A 73 3.64 -69.04 -8.85
N ARG A 74 2.36 -68.81 -8.56
CA ARG A 74 1.91 -68.33 -7.25
C ARG A 74 2.26 -69.32 -6.13
N ASP A 75 2.07 -70.61 -6.37
CA ASP A 75 2.34 -71.64 -5.38
C ASP A 75 3.85 -71.88 -5.20
N ASN A 76 4.65 -71.72 -6.27
CA ASN A 76 6.11 -71.66 -6.16
C ASN A 76 6.61 -70.43 -5.38
N LEU A 77 6.00 -69.26 -5.56
CA LEU A 77 6.33 -68.05 -4.79
C LEU A 77 5.94 -68.18 -3.31
N ARG A 78 4.81 -68.85 -3.02
CA ARG A 78 4.41 -69.19 -1.66
C ARG A 78 5.33 -70.22 -1.01
N ALA A 79 5.79 -71.22 -1.77
CA ALA A 79 6.74 -72.21 -1.30
C ALA A 79 8.13 -71.63 -1.01
N GLN A 80 8.48 -70.50 -1.64
CA GLN A 80 9.69 -69.75 -1.34
C GLN A 80 9.59 -68.88 -0.08
N LEU A 81 8.37 -68.63 0.42
CA LEU A 81 8.18 -67.86 1.64
C LEU A 81 8.45 -68.78 2.86
N PRO A 82 9.34 -68.39 3.80
CA PRO A 82 9.55 -69.15 5.02
C PRO A 82 8.23 -69.33 5.78
N LEU A 83 7.96 -70.56 6.23
CA LEU A 83 6.71 -70.92 6.89
C LEU A 83 6.46 -70.05 8.13
N GLU A 84 7.52 -69.73 8.85
CA GLU A 84 7.52 -68.87 10.04
C GLU A 84 7.07 -67.45 9.73
N THR A 85 7.42 -66.92 8.54
CA THR A 85 7.02 -65.56 8.11
C THR A 85 5.54 -65.54 7.71
N ALA A 86 5.09 -66.57 7.00
CA ALA A 86 3.68 -66.72 6.64
C ALA A 86 2.80 -66.84 7.90
N GLN A 87 3.22 -67.66 8.86
CA GLN A 87 2.51 -67.86 10.12
C GLN A 87 2.45 -66.57 10.95
N ALA A 88 3.57 -65.84 11.05
CA ALA A 88 3.62 -64.57 11.76
C ALA A 88 2.70 -63.50 11.14
N LEU A 89 2.62 -63.42 9.80
CA LEU A 89 1.70 -62.51 9.11
C LEU A 89 0.23 -62.91 9.31
N ILE A 90 -0.07 -64.21 9.28
CA ILE A 90 -1.41 -64.74 9.53
C ILE A 90 -1.84 -64.45 10.97
N ASP A 91 -0.98 -64.75 11.95
CA ASP A 91 -1.24 -64.45 13.35
C ASP A 91 -1.38 -62.95 13.56
N TRP A 92 -0.57 -62.11 12.92
CA TRP A 92 -0.69 -60.66 13.00
C TRP A 92 -2.03 -60.14 12.46
N LEU A 93 -2.48 -60.67 11.31
CA LEU A 93 -3.78 -60.34 10.72
C LEU A 93 -4.97 -60.86 11.55
N GLN A 94 -4.84 -62.07 12.13
CA GLN A 94 -5.88 -62.71 12.94
C GLN A 94 -5.99 -62.11 14.34
N THR A 95 -4.87 -61.68 14.92
CA THR A 95 -4.83 -61.09 16.27
C THR A 95 -5.48 -59.70 16.28
N GLY A 96 -5.78 -59.12 15.11
CA GLY A 96 -6.64 -57.94 14.98
C GLY A 96 -6.16 -56.70 15.73
N SER A 97 -4.93 -56.72 16.25
CA SER A 97 -4.31 -55.60 16.96
C SER A 97 -3.61 -54.71 15.95
N VAL A 98 -4.38 -54.24 14.96
CA VAL A 98 -4.20 -52.86 14.55
C VAL A 98 -4.48 -52.09 15.83
N SER A 99 -3.42 -51.62 16.48
CA SER A 99 -3.49 -50.76 17.65
C SER A 99 -4.35 -49.54 17.27
N LEU A 100 -5.65 -49.68 17.47
CA LEU A 100 -6.50 -48.58 17.83
C LEU A 100 -5.92 -48.13 19.16
N CYS A 101 -5.03 -47.15 19.13
CA CYS A 101 -4.70 -46.35 20.29
C CYS A 101 -6.02 -45.82 20.84
N THR A 102 -6.64 -46.57 21.74
CA THR A 102 -7.79 -46.13 22.51
C THR A 102 -7.33 -44.90 23.27
N PRO A 103 -7.84 -43.70 22.94
CA PRO A 103 -7.54 -42.53 23.73
C PRO A 103 -8.05 -42.79 25.16
N ALA A 104 -7.50 -42.11 26.16
CA ALA A 104 -7.82 -42.31 27.58
C ALA A 104 -9.31 -42.13 27.95
N ASN A 105 -10.15 -41.70 27.00
CA ASN A 105 -11.60 -41.74 27.06
C ASN A 105 -12.10 -42.91 26.23
N ASN A 106 -12.98 -43.74 26.81
CA ASN A 106 -13.71 -44.82 26.15
C ASN A 106 -14.68 -44.30 25.05
N GLU A 107 -14.22 -43.45 24.14
CA GLU A 107 -14.99 -42.92 23.01
C GLU A 107 -14.84 -43.87 21.82
N THR A 108 -15.96 -44.14 21.15
CA THR A 108 -15.97 -44.96 19.95
C THR A 108 -15.34 -44.18 18.79
N TYR A 109 -14.61 -44.84 17.88
CA TYR A 109 -14.01 -44.17 16.72
C TYR A 109 -15.02 -43.34 15.91
N GLN A 110 -16.24 -43.84 15.80
CA GLN A 110 -17.36 -43.16 15.14
C GLN A 110 -17.71 -41.82 15.82
N GLU A 111 -17.73 -41.78 17.16
CA GLU A 111 -18.06 -40.57 17.94
C GLU A 111 -16.94 -39.53 17.85
N ARG A 112 -15.68 -39.98 17.87
CA ARG A 112 -14.52 -39.11 17.67
C ARG A 112 -14.53 -38.48 16.28
N LEU A 113 -14.85 -39.27 15.25
CA LEU A 113 -14.95 -38.79 13.87
C LEU A 113 -16.04 -37.72 13.76
N LEU A 114 -17.23 -37.98 14.28
CA LEU A 114 -18.36 -37.05 14.22
C LEU A 114 -18.10 -35.75 14.98
N ARG A 115 -17.41 -35.81 16.14
CA ARG A 115 -16.95 -34.62 16.86
C ARG A 115 -15.95 -33.81 16.02
N LEU A 116 -14.93 -34.48 15.44
CA LEU A 116 -13.94 -33.81 14.62
C LEU A 116 -14.53 -33.20 13.33
N GLU A 117 -15.54 -33.83 12.74
CA GLU A 117 -16.30 -33.28 11.62
C GLU A 117 -17.05 -32.00 12.03
N GLY A 118 -17.71 -32.00 13.20
CA GLY A 118 -18.34 -30.81 13.75
C GLY A 118 -17.34 -29.68 14.07
N ASP A 119 -16.20 -30.01 14.68
CA ASP A 119 -15.13 -29.04 14.96
C ASP A 119 -14.56 -28.46 13.66
N LYS A 120 -14.38 -29.30 12.63
CA LYS A 120 -13.97 -28.86 11.28
C LYS A 120 -14.96 -27.88 10.69
N GLU A 121 -16.27 -28.18 10.73
CA GLU A 121 -17.31 -27.28 10.20
C GLU A 121 -17.32 -25.93 10.93
N SER A 122 -17.16 -25.95 12.26
CA SER A 122 -17.06 -24.74 13.07
C SER A 122 -15.82 -23.90 12.71
N LEU A 123 -14.66 -24.55 12.55
CA LEU A 123 -13.42 -23.92 12.10
C LEU A 123 -13.56 -23.32 10.70
N VAL A 124 -14.20 -24.03 9.77
CA VAL A 124 -14.47 -23.53 8.42
C VAL A 124 -15.31 -22.26 8.47
N LEU A 125 -16.35 -22.22 9.30
CA LEU A 125 -17.16 -21.02 9.46
C LEU A 125 -16.35 -19.86 10.07
N GLN A 126 -15.51 -20.13 11.07
CA GLN A 126 -14.65 -19.11 11.67
C GLN A 126 -13.66 -18.53 10.65
N VAL A 127 -13.03 -19.39 9.84
CA VAL A 127 -12.14 -18.96 8.76
C VAL A 127 -12.90 -18.14 7.72
N SER A 128 -14.13 -18.52 7.37
CA SER A 128 -14.97 -17.73 6.45
C SER A 128 -15.24 -16.33 7.00
N VAL A 129 -15.68 -16.23 8.26
CA VAL A 129 -15.96 -14.93 8.90
C VAL A 129 -14.69 -14.07 8.99
N LEU A 130 -13.56 -14.66 9.37
CA LEU A 130 -12.29 -13.93 9.41
C LEU A 130 -11.85 -13.48 8.01
N THR A 131 -12.11 -14.29 6.97
CA THR A 131 -11.81 -13.92 5.58
C THR A 131 -12.64 -12.71 5.15
N ASP A 132 -13.96 -12.73 5.40
CA ASP A 132 -14.84 -11.61 5.08
C ASP A 132 -14.44 -10.33 5.86
N GLN A 133 -14.02 -10.49 7.12
CA GLN A 133 -13.54 -9.36 7.94
C GLN A 133 -12.25 -8.75 7.40
N VAL A 134 -11.29 -9.57 6.97
CA VAL A 134 -10.04 -9.10 6.37
C VAL A 134 -10.32 -8.43 5.02
N GLU A 135 -11.23 -8.96 4.22
CA GLU A 135 -11.63 -8.36 2.95
C GLU A 135 -12.29 -6.99 3.17
N ALA A 136 -13.25 -6.88 4.09
CA ALA A 136 -13.91 -5.62 4.44
C ALA A 136 -12.93 -4.59 5.02
N GLN A 137 -11.96 -5.02 5.83
CA GLN A 137 -10.89 -4.12 6.30
C GLN A 137 -9.99 -3.67 5.14
N GLY A 138 -9.69 -4.56 4.20
CA GLY A 138 -8.94 -4.23 2.98
C GLY A 138 -9.67 -3.19 2.12
N GLU A 139 -10.99 -3.32 1.95
CA GLU A 139 -11.82 -2.29 1.31
C GLU A 139 -11.75 -0.97 2.05
N LYS A 140 -11.90 -0.99 3.39
CA LYS A 140 -11.86 0.23 4.19
C LYS A 140 -10.53 0.98 4.07
N ILE A 141 -9.42 0.24 3.99
CA ILE A 141 -8.10 0.83 3.77
C ILE A 141 -8.04 1.52 2.39
N ARG A 142 -8.49 0.84 1.32
CA ARG A 142 -8.52 1.42 -0.02
C ARG A 142 -9.38 2.70 -0.09
N ASP A 143 -10.53 2.71 0.56
CA ASP A 143 -11.39 3.90 0.66
C ASP A 143 -10.69 5.06 1.39
N LEU A 144 -9.95 4.76 2.45
CA LEU A 144 -9.19 5.78 3.19
C LEU A 144 -8.00 6.30 2.38
N GLU A 145 -7.30 5.43 1.67
CA GLU A 145 -6.18 5.80 0.79
C GLU A 145 -6.63 6.71 -0.35
N THR A 146 -7.74 6.35 -1.01
CA THR A 146 -8.34 7.18 -2.08
C THR A 146 -8.80 8.54 -1.55
N SER A 147 -9.51 8.57 -0.42
CA SER A 147 -9.91 9.83 0.21
C SER A 147 -8.70 10.70 0.60
N LEU A 148 -7.64 10.09 1.14
CA LEU A 148 -6.40 10.79 1.49
C LEU A 148 -5.74 11.41 0.25
N GLU A 149 -5.70 10.69 -0.86
CA GLU A 149 -5.13 11.18 -2.11
C GLU A 149 -5.95 12.33 -2.70
N GLU A 150 -7.28 12.25 -2.68
CA GLU A 150 -8.14 13.36 -3.06
C GLU A 150 -7.88 14.62 -2.23
N HIS A 151 -7.70 14.47 -0.91
CA HIS A 151 -7.36 15.58 -0.03
C HIS A 151 -5.98 16.17 -0.33
N ARG A 152 -4.98 15.34 -0.63
CA ARG A 152 -3.65 15.82 -1.08
C ARG A 152 -3.74 16.61 -2.38
N GLN A 153 -4.48 16.09 -3.36
CA GLN A 153 -4.66 16.77 -4.64
C GLN A 153 -5.38 18.12 -4.47
N LYS A 154 -6.42 18.18 -3.63
CA LYS A 154 -7.10 19.43 -3.29
C LYS A 154 -6.16 20.42 -2.61
N LEU A 155 -5.35 19.96 -1.65
CA LEU A 155 -4.37 20.81 -0.97
C LEU A 155 -3.36 21.39 -1.97
N ALA A 156 -2.78 20.55 -2.83
CA ALA A 156 -1.84 20.98 -3.87
C ALA A 156 -2.47 22.02 -4.81
N SER A 157 -3.71 21.80 -5.26
CA SER A 157 -4.44 22.75 -6.09
C SER A 157 -4.67 24.10 -5.38
N THR A 158 -5.06 24.07 -4.11
CA THR A 158 -5.26 25.31 -3.33
C THR A 158 -3.95 26.05 -3.06
N GLU A 159 -2.84 25.33 -2.87
CA GLU A 159 -1.52 25.90 -2.68
C GLU A 159 -1.03 26.58 -3.96
N GLU A 160 -1.17 25.95 -5.13
CA GLU A 160 -0.85 26.55 -6.42
C GLU A 160 -1.66 27.83 -6.66
N MET A 161 -2.96 27.80 -6.36
CA MET A 161 -3.82 28.99 -6.47
C MET A 161 -3.34 30.12 -5.56
N LEU A 162 -2.98 29.80 -4.31
CA LEU A 162 -2.48 30.78 -3.35
C LEU A 162 -1.14 31.38 -3.80
N GLN A 163 -0.22 30.55 -4.32
CA GLN A 163 1.05 31.03 -4.88
C GLN A 163 0.81 31.97 -6.05
N GLN A 164 -0.12 31.65 -6.94
CA GLN A 164 -0.47 32.50 -8.07
C GLN A 164 -1.05 33.85 -7.61
N GLU A 165 -1.92 33.84 -6.60
CA GLU A 165 -2.49 35.07 -6.05
C GLU A 165 -1.41 35.92 -5.35
N LEU A 166 -0.48 35.31 -4.63
CA LEU A 166 0.65 36.02 -4.02
C LEU A 166 1.54 36.70 -5.07
N ARG A 167 1.84 36.01 -6.18
CA ARG A 167 2.59 36.59 -7.32
C ARG A 167 1.83 37.77 -7.92
N SER A 168 0.52 37.60 -8.16
CA SER A 168 -0.33 38.66 -8.69
C SER A 168 -0.38 39.87 -7.76
N ARG A 169 -0.55 39.66 -6.45
CA ARG A 169 -0.58 40.71 -5.45
C ARG A 169 0.75 41.48 -5.40
N THR A 170 1.87 40.77 -5.43
CA THR A 170 3.21 41.38 -5.42
C THR A 170 3.43 42.24 -6.67
N SER A 171 3.00 41.75 -7.84
CA SER A 171 3.06 42.52 -9.09
C SER A 171 2.20 43.78 -9.02
N LEU A 172 0.98 43.68 -8.49
CA LEU A 172 0.07 44.80 -8.36
C LEU A 172 0.59 45.85 -7.36
N GLU A 173 1.14 45.40 -6.23
CA GLU A 173 1.75 46.27 -5.22
C GLU A 173 2.94 47.04 -5.82
N THR A 174 3.74 46.38 -6.66
CA THR A 174 4.85 47.04 -7.40
C THR A 174 4.32 48.12 -8.35
N GLN A 175 3.33 47.79 -9.20
CA GLN A 175 2.73 48.77 -10.11
C GLN A 175 2.09 49.95 -9.39
N LYS A 176 1.47 49.70 -8.23
CA LYS A 176 0.90 50.76 -7.38
C LYS A 176 2.00 51.70 -6.87
N LEU A 177 3.15 51.18 -6.43
CA LEU A 177 4.28 52.00 -6.01
C LEU A 177 4.82 52.83 -7.17
N ASP A 178 5.02 52.23 -8.35
CA ASP A 178 5.48 52.94 -9.55
C ASP A 178 4.54 54.10 -9.93
N LEU A 179 3.22 53.87 -9.87
CA LEU A 179 2.22 54.91 -10.11
C LEU A 179 2.22 56.01 -9.03
N MET A 180 2.43 55.65 -7.77
CA MET A 180 2.56 56.63 -6.69
C MET A 180 3.80 57.52 -6.89
N ASP A 181 4.90 56.94 -7.39
CA ASP A 181 6.12 57.68 -7.73
C ASP A 181 5.88 58.63 -8.92
N GLU A 182 5.22 58.17 -9.98
CA GLU A 182 4.87 59.02 -11.13
C GLU A 182 3.94 60.17 -10.72
N VAL A 183 2.92 59.90 -9.90
CA VAL A 183 2.03 60.95 -9.36
C VAL A 183 2.84 61.96 -8.53
N SER A 184 3.79 61.50 -7.73
CA SER A 184 4.65 62.37 -6.93
C SER A 184 5.57 63.23 -7.81
N TYR A 185 6.12 62.64 -8.87
CA TYR A 185 6.91 63.34 -9.88
C TYR A 185 6.09 64.40 -10.62
N LEU A 186 4.89 64.05 -11.09
CA LEU A 186 3.97 64.97 -11.75
C LEU A 186 3.54 66.12 -10.82
N LYS A 187 3.28 65.85 -9.54
CA LYS A 187 3.01 66.89 -8.53
C LYS A 187 4.17 67.85 -8.38
N LEU A 188 5.40 67.35 -8.28
CA LEU A 188 6.59 68.20 -8.19
C LEU A 188 6.73 69.09 -9.44
N LYS A 189 6.58 68.49 -10.63
CA LYS A 189 6.63 69.20 -11.90
C LYS A 189 5.53 70.27 -12.01
N LEU A 190 4.32 69.99 -11.51
CA LEU A 190 3.22 70.96 -11.47
C LEU A 190 3.60 72.18 -10.63
N VAL A 191 4.11 71.96 -9.40
CA VAL A 191 4.56 73.02 -8.50
C VAL A 191 5.65 73.87 -9.15
N THR A 192 6.69 73.24 -9.75
CA THR A 192 7.75 73.96 -10.46
C THR A 192 7.21 74.81 -11.61
N MET A 193 6.24 74.30 -12.38
CA MET A 193 5.62 75.04 -13.48
C MET A 193 4.76 76.21 -12.98
N GLU A 194 4.06 76.07 -11.85
CA GLU A 194 3.28 77.14 -11.23
C GLU A 194 4.18 78.27 -10.72
N GLU A 195 5.29 77.91 -10.06
CA GLU A 195 6.32 78.84 -9.59
C GLU A 195 6.95 79.61 -10.77
N THR A 196 7.27 78.91 -11.87
CA THR A 196 7.77 79.53 -13.10
C THR A 196 6.73 80.48 -13.73
N ARG A 197 5.45 80.10 -13.73
CA ARG A 197 4.35 80.93 -14.26
C ARG A 197 4.11 82.20 -13.45
N THR A 198 4.18 82.14 -12.12
CA THR A 198 4.05 83.33 -11.27
C THR A 198 5.17 84.34 -11.51
N ASN A 199 6.30 83.90 -12.08
CA ASN A 199 7.44 84.75 -12.45
C ASN A 199 7.38 85.31 -13.89
N THR A 200 6.37 84.97 -14.71
CA THR A 200 6.29 85.37 -16.13
C THR A 200 4.94 86.00 -16.52
N ASN A 201 5.01 87.13 -17.23
CA ASN A 201 3.94 88.08 -17.60
C ASN A 201 2.68 87.45 -18.30
N PRO A 202 1.45 88.01 -18.16
CA PRO A 202 0.16 87.31 -18.38
C PRO A 202 -0.32 86.93 -19.80
N GLN A 203 0.45 87.02 -20.89
CA GLN A 203 -0.16 87.12 -22.22
C GLN A 203 -0.28 85.83 -23.07
N ASP A 204 0.29 84.69 -22.65
CA ASP A 204 0.23 83.41 -23.41
C ASP A 204 -0.71 82.34 -22.79
N ALA A 205 -1.57 82.73 -21.85
CA ALA A 205 -2.26 81.80 -20.95
C ALA A 205 -3.42 80.98 -21.55
N ALA A 206 -3.98 81.37 -22.71
CA ALA A 206 -5.19 80.73 -23.26
C ALA A 206 -4.91 79.45 -24.06
N ASN A 207 -3.89 79.45 -24.93
CA ASN A 207 -3.56 78.30 -25.79
C ASN A 207 -2.88 77.17 -25.00
N ALA A 208 -2.08 77.53 -23.98
CA ALA A 208 -1.44 76.55 -23.09
C ALA A 208 -2.43 75.86 -22.12
N LYS A 209 -3.57 76.48 -21.81
CA LYS A 209 -4.62 75.87 -20.98
C LYS A 209 -5.40 74.80 -21.76
N ASN A 210 -5.69 75.03 -23.04
CA ASN A 210 -6.46 74.10 -23.86
C ASN A 210 -5.69 72.80 -24.11
N ASN A 211 -4.41 72.89 -24.49
CA ASN A 211 -3.57 71.70 -24.70
C ASN A 211 -3.32 70.92 -23.39
N LYS A 212 -3.29 71.61 -22.24
CA LYS A 212 -3.14 70.98 -20.91
C LYS A 212 -4.43 70.28 -20.46
N ALA A 213 -5.60 70.82 -20.81
CA ALA A 213 -6.88 70.18 -20.56
C ALA A 213 -7.06 68.90 -21.39
N GLU A 214 -6.65 68.91 -22.67
CA GLU A 214 -6.64 67.71 -23.50
C GLU A 214 -5.67 66.63 -23.01
N ALA A 215 -4.49 67.03 -22.52
CA ALA A 215 -3.52 66.09 -21.94
C ALA A 215 -4.06 65.41 -20.67
N LEU A 216 -4.65 66.19 -19.75
CA LEU A 216 -5.29 65.65 -18.54
C LEU A 216 -6.50 64.77 -18.86
N HIS A 217 -7.27 65.11 -19.90
CA HIS A 217 -8.39 64.29 -20.33
C HIS A 217 -7.92 62.93 -20.90
N LYS A 218 -6.81 62.90 -21.63
CA LYS A 218 -6.18 61.66 -22.10
C LYS A 218 -5.64 60.80 -20.95
N GLU A 219 -4.98 61.41 -19.95
CA GLU A 219 -4.52 60.69 -18.75
C GLU A 219 -5.67 60.10 -17.95
N MET A 220 -6.74 60.87 -17.73
CA MET A 220 -7.97 60.37 -17.09
C MET A 220 -8.63 59.23 -17.87
N GLY A 221 -8.60 59.29 -19.20
CA GLY A 221 -9.07 58.19 -20.05
C GLY A 221 -8.25 56.92 -19.88
N PHE A 222 -6.93 57.04 -19.80
CA PHE A 222 -6.03 55.91 -19.54
C PHE A 222 -6.27 55.29 -18.16
N LEU A 223 -6.39 56.13 -17.13
CA LEU A 223 -6.63 55.68 -15.76
C LEU A 223 -8.00 54.98 -15.61
N SER A 224 -9.04 55.52 -16.25
CA SER A 224 -10.38 54.92 -16.26
C SER A 224 -10.37 53.55 -16.96
N THR A 225 -9.66 53.44 -18.10
CA THR A 225 -9.53 52.17 -18.82
C THR A 225 -8.79 51.14 -17.98
N ALA A 226 -7.66 51.52 -17.36
CA ALA A 226 -6.90 50.63 -16.48
C ALA A 226 -7.73 50.16 -15.27
N TYR A 227 -8.54 51.04 -14.68
CA TYR A 227 -9.43 50.69 -13.56
C TYR A 227 -10.54 49.71 -13.97
N VAL A 228 -11.13 49.89 -15.16
CA VAL A 228 -12.15 48.96 -15.69
C VAL A 228 -11.55 47.59 -15.97
N THR A 229 -10.35 47.52 -16.57
CA THR A 229 -9.65 46.24 -16.79
C THR A 229 -9.32 45.55 -15.47
N PHE A 230 -8.88 46.30 -14.46
CA PHE A 230 -8.62 45.77 -13.12
C PHE A 230 -9.88 45.16 -12.46
N LEU A 231 -11.03 45.84 -12.55
CA LEU A 231 -12.29 45.32 -12.02
C LEU A 231 -12.78 44.07 -12.76
N PHE A 232 -12.48 43.96 -14.06
CA PHE A 232 -12.82 42.79 -14.85
C PHE A 232 -11.97 41.58 -14.45
N ASP A 233 -10.66 41.76 -14.29
CA ASP A 233 -9.76 40.71 -13.79
C ASP A 233 -10.12 40.26 -12.37
N LEU A 234 -10.50 41.20 -11.50
CA LEU A 234 -10.91 40.89 -10.13
C LEU A 234 -12.19 40.04 -10.10
N ASN A 235 -13.19 40.38 -10.93
CA ASN A 235 -14.42 39.59 -11.06
C ASN A 235 -14.14 38.21 -11.68
N ALA A 236 -13.32 38.14 -12.72
CA ALA A 236 -12.97 36.87 -13.36
C ALA A 236 -12.30 35.91 -12.37
N LYS A 237 -11.38 36.42 -11.55
CA LYS A 237 -10.76 35.64 -10.47
C LYS A 237 -11.75 35.19 -9.40
N GLN A 238 -12.70 36.05 -9.03
CA GLN A 238 -13.72 35.73 -8.03
C GLN A 238 -14.65 34.61 -8.50
N VAL A 239 -15.02 34.62 -9.79
CA VAL A 239 -15.82 33.56 -10.43
C VAL A 239 -15.06 32.24 -10.46
N VAL A 240 -13.77 32.26 -10.83
CA VAL A 240 -12.93 31.04 -10.80
C VAL A 240 -12.82 30.47 -9.39
N MET A 241 -12.64 31.33 -8.38
CA MET A 241 -12.54 30.89 -6.98
C MET A 241 -13.86 30.26 -6.48
N LEU A 242 -15.01 30.81 -6.88
CA LEU A 242 -16.34 30.26 -6.57
C LEU A 242 -16.61 28.92 -7.25
N CYS A 243 -16.17 28.73 -8.50
CA CYS A 243 -16.32 27.46 -9.21
C CYS A 243 -15.43 26.33 -8.66
N VAL A 244 -14.30 26.65 -8.02
CA VAL A 244 -13.39 25.65 -7.42
C VAL A 244 -13.81 25.27 -5.99
N ALA A 245 -14.61 26.11 -5.32
CA ALA A 245 -15.12 25.84 -3.97
C ALA A 245 -16.30 24.85 -3.92
N GLN A 246 -16.81 24.40 -5.08
CA GLN A 246 -18.01 23.58 -5.24
C GLN A 246 -17.67 22.20 -5.80
#